data_AF-A0A3S1CSW0-F1
#
_entry.id   AF-A0A3S1CSW0-F1
#
_cell.length_a   1.000
_cell.length_b   1.000
_cell.length_c   1.000
_cell.angle_alpha   90.00
_cell.angle_beta   90.00
_cell.angle_gamma   90.00
#
_symmetry.space_group_name_H-M   'P 1'
#
loop_
_entity.id
_entity.type
_entity.pdbx_description
1 polymer ?
#
loop_
_entity_poly.entity_id
_entity_poly.type
_entity_poly.pdbx_seq_one_letter_code
_entity_poly.pdbx_strand_id
1 'polypeptide(L)'
;MLNQNLGDVDIPDLIALDKHGNSILVGKIRGFPFNYPHNHIGNDLWRMIENWQPSVREKVEFAMFVDLEDILIFKWNGHEFSEIINFNTNEIFNHYDSSFSNKRIFSLYLTGLTEGWIRDLAYHWKSEIPPKFKEIDEIGLLKLLEDGDTTTLSKGMLLNS
;
A
#
# COMPACT_ATOMS: atom_id res chain seq x y z
N MET A 1 -1.69 21.57 24.91
CA MET A 1 -1.27 20.16 25.00
C MET A 1 -2.47 19.32 24.61
N LEU A 2 -2.52 18.83 23.36
CA LEU A 2 -3.64 18.01 22.89
C LEU A 2 -3.35 16.56 23.26
N ASN A 3 -4.11 16.03 24.21
CA ASN A 3 -4.32 14.59 24.37
C ASN A 3 -4.99 14.08 23.09
N GLN A 4 -4.21 13.57 22.14
CA GLN A 4 -4.79 12.70 21.13
C GLN A 4 -4.90 11.30 21.72
N ASN A 5 -6.14 10.85 21.91
CA ASN A 5 -6.40 9.43 22.13
C ASN A 5 -5.84 8.67 20.93
N LEU A 6 -4.83 7.82 21.16
CA LEU A 6 -4.20 6.98 20.14
C LEU A 6 -5.20 6.07 19.38
N GLY A 7 -6.46 5.96 19.83
CA GLY A 7 -7.52 5.21 19.17
C GLY A 7 -8.11 5.85 17.90
N ASP A 8 -8.01 7.17 17.74
CA ASP A 8 -8.67 7.92 16.65
C ASP A 8 -7.76 8.27 15.46
N VAL A 9 -6.45 8.01 15.56
CA VAL A 9 -5.53 8.24 14.44
C VAL A 9 -5.75 7.14 13.38
N ASP A 10 -6.07 7.53 12.15
CA ASP A 10 -6.06 6.61 11.02
C ASP A 10 -4.60 6.32 10.64
N ILE A 11 -4.23 5.03 10.64
CA ILE A 11 -2.87 4.55 10.40
C ILE A 11 -2.83 3.76 9.09
N PRO A 12 -1.70 3.69 8.38
CA PRO A 12 -1.61 2.82 7.23
C PRO A 12 -1.74 1.35 7.61
N ASP A 13 -2.23 0.54 6.68
CA ASP A 13 -2.32 -0.91 6.88
C ASP A 13 -1.00 -1.60 6.44
N LEU A 14 -0.25 -0.97 5.53
CA LEU A 14 1.01 -1.46 4.99
C LEU A 14 1.99 -0.30 4.71
N ILE A 15 3.28 -0.56 4.93
CA ILE A 15 4.38 0.34 4.56
C ILE A 15 5.43 -0.49 3.82
N ALA A 16 5.90 -0.02 2.68
CA ALA A 16 7.10 -0.56 2.04
C ALA A 16 8.30 0.35 2.34
N LEU A 17 9.43 -0.29 2.63
CA LEU A 17 10.69 0.33 3.00
C LEU A 17 11.74 0.06 1.92
N ASP A 18 12.61 1.02 1.66
CA ASP A 18 13.82 0.76 0.88
C ASP A 18 14.83 -0.09 1.69
N LYS A 19 15.92 -0.52 1.04
CA LYS A 19 17.03 -1.26 1.68
C LYS A 19 17.71 -0.54 2.85
N HIS A 20 17.42 0.74 3.08
CA HIS A 20 17.94 1.55 4.18
C HIS A 20 16.89 1.74 5.29
N GLY A 21 15.69 1.16 5.16
CA GLY A 21 14.61 1.27 6.12
C GLY A 21 13.80 2.57 6.01
N ASN A 22 13.92 3.33 4.92
CA ASN A 22 13.10 4.52 4.69
C ASN A 22 11.75 4.14 4.07
N SER A 23 10.66 4.72 4.55
CA SER A 23 9.34 4.56 3.95
C SER A 23 9.27 5.16 2.55
N ILE A 24 8.99 4.34 1.55
CA ILE A 24 8.88 4.72 0.12
C ILE A 24 7.46 4.61 -0.40
N LEU A 25 6.66 3.71 0.17
CA LEU A 25 5.26 3.49 -0.15
C LEU A 25 4.45 3.34 1.14
N VAL A 26 3.32 4.04 1.21
CA VAL A 26 2.36 3.87 2.31
C VAL A 26 1.01 3.43 1.75
N GLY A 27 0.46 2.34 2.29
CA GLY A 27 -0.70 1.64 1.76
C GLY A 27 -1.90 1.60 2.71
N LYS A 28 -3.10 1.78 2.15
CA LYS A 28 -4.38 1.57 2.82
C LYS A 28 -5.16 0.46 2.13
N ILE A 29 -5.74 -0.45 2.92
CA ILE A 29 -6.34 -1.69 2.41
C ILE A 29 -7.79 -1.81 2.92
N ARG A 30 -8.70 -2.19 2.03
CA ARG A 30 -10.13 -2.34 2.31
C ARG A 30 -10.64 -3.69 1.82
N GLY A 31 -11.13 -4.50 2.74
CA GLY A 31 -11.69 -5.84 2.44
C GLY A 31 -13.09 -5.82 1.82
N PHE A 32 -13.47 -4.74 1.15
CA PHE A 32 -14.76 -4.57 0.48
C PHE A 32 -14.57 -3.55 -0.66
N PRO A 33 -15.30 -3.67 -1.78
CA PRO A 33 -15.22 -2.71 -2.87
C PRO A 33 -15.59 -1.32 -2.37
N PHE A 34 -14.76 -0.35 -2.69
CA PHE A 34 -14.93 1.01 -2.24
C PHE A 34 -15.29 1.90 -3.44
N ASN A 35 -16.61 2.04 -3.69
CA ASN A 35 -17.15 2.95 -4.71
C ASN A 35 -16.99 4.42 -4.28
N TYR A 36 -15.75 4.86 -4.17
CA TYR A 36 -15.37 6.20 -3.78
C TYR A 36 -14.62 6.87 -4.94
N PRO A 37 -14.93 8.13 -5.28
CA PRO A 37 -14.25 8.78 -6.39
C PRO A 37 -12.74 8.82 -6.15
N HIS A 38 -11.96 8.28 -7.10
CA HIS A 38 -10.52 8.10 -6.93
C HIS A 38 -9.77 9.40 -6.65
N ASN A 39 -10.28 10.53 -7.16
CA ASN A 39 -9.72 11.86 -6.96
C ASN A 39 -9.71 12.33 -5.49
N HIS A 40 -10.44 11.68 -4.59
CA HIS A 40 -10.41 11.97 -3.16
C HIS A 40 -9.44 11.06 -2.39
N ILE A 41 -9.14 9.87 -2.92
CA ILE A 41 -8.31 8.85 -2.24
C ILE A 41 -6.89 9.38 -1.97
N GLY A 42 -6.27 10.03 -2.95
CA GLY A 42 -4.94 10.62 -2.77
C GLY A 42 -4.87 11.64 -1.62
N ASN A 43 -5.91 12.47 -1.47
CA ASN A 43 -6.02 13.45 -0.39
C ASN A 43 -6.24 12.79 0.98
N ASP A 44 -7.01 11.70 1.03
CA ASP A 44 -7.23 10.94 2.26
C ASP A 44 -5.95 10.21 2.69
N LEU A 45 -5.22 9.60 1.74
CA LEU A 45 -3.91 8.99 1.99
C LEU A 45 -2.90 10.04 2.50
N TRP A 46 -2.89 11.23 1.89
CA TRP A 46 -2.04 12.33 2.34
C TRP A 46 -2.36 12.73 3.79
N ARG A 47 -3.64 12.98 4.09
CA ARG A 47 -4.09 13.35 5.45
C ARG A 47 -3.77 12.26 6.46
N MET A 48 -3.89 10.99 6.08
CA MET A 48 -3.51 9.86 6.92
C MET A 48 -2.02 9.91 7.25
N ILE A 49 -1.15 10.05 6.24
CA ILE A 49 0.31 10.13 6.42
C ILE A 49 0.69 11.31 7.31
N GLU A 50 0.13 12.50 7.06
CA GLU A 50 0.39 13.70 7.85
C GLU A 50 0.00 13.54 9.33
N ASN A 51 -1.15 12.90 9.60
CA ASN A 51 -1.63 12.73 10.96
C ASN A 51 -0.92 11.59 11.71
N TRP A 52 -0.58 10.50 11.02
CA TRP A 52 0.05 9.34 11.63
C TRP A 52 1.53 9.57 11.94
N GLN A 53 2.33 9.99 10.95
CA GLN A 53 3.76 10.19 11.14
C GLN A 53 4.32 11.28 10.19
N PRO A 54 4.36 12.55 10.63
CA PRO A 54 4.85 13.66 9.80
C PRO A 54 6.26 13.47 9.22
N SER A 55 7.15 12.74 9.89
CA SER A 55 8.50 12.47 9.37
C SER A 55 8.53 11.52 8.16
N VAL A 56 7.48 10.71 7.96
CA VAL A 56 7.34 9.86 6.76
C VAL A 56 7.01 10.69 5.53
N ARG A 57 6.25 11.79 5.71
CA ARG A 57 5.86 12.74 4.66
C ARG A 57 7.03 13.21 3.81
N GLU A 58 8.18 13.45 4.41
CA GLU A 58 9.34 14.03 3.73
C GLU A 58 10.04 13.05 2.79
N LYS A 59 9.75 11.76 2.90
CA LYS A 59 10.46 10.69 2.19
C LYS A 59 9.55 9.81 1.33
N VAL A 60 8.26 9.74 1.65
CA VAL A 60 7.32 8.90 0.91
C VAL A 60 7.06 9.48 -0.48
N GLU A 61 7.44 8.72 -1.52
CA GLU A 61 7.20 9.11 -2.91
C GLU A 61 5.89 8.56 -3.45
N PHE A 62 5.43 7.42 -2.92
CA PHE A 62 4.26 6.71 -3.41
C PHE A 62 3.25 6.42 -2.30
N ALA A 63 1.98 6.41 -2.65
CA ALA A 63 0.92 5.90 -1.80
C ALA A 63 0.09 4.87 -2.56
N MET A 64 -0.56 3.96 -1.83
CA MET A 64 -1.35 2.88 -2.40
C MET A 64 -2.70 2.78 -1.71
N PHE A 65 -3.73 2.52 -2.50
CA PHE A 65 -5.03 2.09 -2.02
C PHE A 65 -5.39 0.75 -2.67
N VAL A 66 -5.82 -0.21 -1.87
CA VAL A 66 -6.19 -1.54 -2.35
C VAL A 66 -7.55 -1.91 -1.82
N ASP A 67 -8.44 -2.32 -2.71
CA ASP A 67 -9.66 -3.04 -2.36
C ASP A 67 -9.83 -4.32 -3.19
N LEU A 68 -11.04 -4.89 -3.20
CA LEU A 68 -11.32 -6.13 -3.91
C LEU A 68 -11.39 -5.99 -5.44
N GLU A 69 -11.52 -4.77 -5.94
CA GLU A 69 -11.68 -4.46 -7.36
C GLU A 69 -10.43 -3.79 -7.92
N ASP A 70 -9.89 -2.79 -7.20
CA ASP A 70 -8.81 -1.93 -7.67
C ASP A 70 -7.60 -1.90 -6.72
N ILE A 71 -6.42 -1.86 -7.34
CA ILE A 71 -5.14 -1.45 -6.75
C ILE A 71 -4.74 -0.13 -7.41
N LEU A 72 -4.83 0.94 -6.63
CA LEU A 72 -4.48 2.29 -7.05
C LEU A 72 -3.11 2.66 -6.49
N ILE A 73 -2.24 3.20 -7.34
CA ILE A 73 -0.95 3.77 -6.91
C ILE A 73 -0.94 5.25 -7.26
N PHE A 74 -0.53 6.04 -6.28
CA PHE A 74 -0.41 7.48 -6.35
C PHE A 74 1.05 7.88 -6.21
N LYS A 75 1.45 8.94 -6.89
CA LYS A 75 2.79 9.53 -6.75
C LYS A 75 2.69 10.96 -6.24
N TRP A 76 3.55 11.30 -5.29
CA TRP A 76 3.64 12.66 -4.78
C TRP A 76 4.29 13.57 -5.84
N ASN A 77 3.60 14.65 -6.21
CA ASN A 77 4.10 15.60 -7.20
C ASN A 77 4.66 16.90 -6.60
N GLY A 78 4.77 16.97 -5.27
CA GLY A 78 5.17 18.19 -4.53
C GLY A 78 3.99 18.96 -3.91
N HIS A 79 2.76 18.69 -4.37
CA HIS A 79 1.55 19.35 -3.90
C HIS A 79 0.47 18.36 -3.44
N GLU A 80 0.27 17.29 -4.20
CA GLU A 80 -0.73 16.25 -3.92
C GLU A 80 -0.27 14.87 -4.40
N PHE A 81 -0.99 13.84 -3.93
CA PHE A 81 -0.90 12.50 -4.47
C PHE A 81 -1.83 12.37 -5.68
N SER A 82 -1.26 12.24 -6.88
CA SER A 82 -2.00 12.00 -8.11
C SER A 82 -1.98 10.52 -8.46
N GLU A 83 -3.13 9.96 -8.86
CA GLU A 83 -3.21 8.58 -9.35
C GLU A 83 -2.37 8.45 -10.63
N ILE A 84 -1.51 7.44 -10.68
CA ILE A 84 -0.67 7.14 -11.84
C ILE A 84 -0.89 5.72 -12.38
N ILE A 85 -1.50 4.84 -11.57
CA ILE A 85 -1.79 3.45 -11.90
C ILE A 85 -3.13 3.07 -11.28
N ASN A 86 -3.92 2.34 -12.06
CA ASN A 86 -5.04 1.54 -11.57
C ASN A 86 -4.92 0.13 -12.17
N PHE A 87 -4.84 -0.89 -11.33
CA PHE A 87 -4.90 -2.28 -11.72
C PHE A 87 -6.14 -2.97 -11.16
N ASN A 88 -6.69 -3.90 -11.92
CA ASN A 88 -7.68 -4.82 -11.37
C ASN A 88 -7.01 -5.76 -10.36
N THR A 89 -7.51 -5.77 -9.13
CA THR A 89 -6.98 -6.58 -8.03
C THR A 89 -6.90 -8.07 -8.37
N ASN A 90 -7.87 -8.60 -9.13
CA ASN A 90 -7.90 -10.01 -9.50
C ASN A 90 -6.77 -10.40 -10.45
N GLU A 91 -6.32 -9.50 -11.33
CA GLU A 91 -5.23 -9.78 -12.27
C GLU A 91 -3.91 -10.03 -11.54
N ILE A 92 -3.73 -9.42 -10.36
CA ILE A 92 -2.54 -9.59 -9.53
C ILE A 92 -2.73 -10.77 -8.58
N PHE A 93 -3.82 -10.79 -7.81
CA PHE A 93 -3.93 -11.75 -6.70
C PHE A 93 -4.32 -13.17 -7.09
N ASN A 94 -4.92 -13.40 -8.27
CA ASN A 94 -5.11 -14.77 -8.77
C ASN A 94 -3.78 -15.49 -9.06
N HIS A 95 -2.69 -14.76 -9.26
CA HIS A 95 -1.35 -15.35 -9.41
C HIS A 95 -0.86 -16.04 -8.14
N TYR A 96 -1.18 -15.47 -6.98
CA TYR A 96 -0.80 -16.02 -5.68
C TYR A 96 -1.82 -17.02 -5.16
N ASP A 97 -3.09 -16.82 -5.53
CA ASP A 97 -4.20 -17.66 -5.11
C ASP A 97 -5.28 -17.68 -6.20
N SER A 98 -5.31 -18.75 -6.99
CA SER A 98 -6.26 -18.93 -8.09
C SER A 98 -7.73 -18.98 -7.66
N SER A 99 -8.01 -19.07 -6.35
CA SER A 99 -9.37 -19.02 -5.80
C SER A 99 -9.80 -17.63 -5.36
N PHE A 100 -8.93 -16.62 -5.47
CA PHE A 100 -9.15 -15.26 -4.97
C PHE A 100 -10.49 -14.68 -5.42
N SER A 101 -10.79 -14.73 -6.72
CA SER A 101 -12.05 -14.20 -7.28
C SER A 101 -13.31 -14.98 -6.90
N ASN A 102 -13.16 -16.19 -6.33
CA ASN A 102 -14.26 -17.11 -6.05
C ASN A 102 -14.54 -17.30 -4.56
N LYS A 103 -13.88 -16.53 -3.69
CA LYS A 103 -14.07 -16.64 -2.24
C LYS A 103 -14.30 -15.29 -1.59
N ARG A 104 -14.88 -15.34 -0.40
CA ARG A 104 -14.99 -14.15 0.45
C ARG A 104 -13.60 -13.77 0.96
N ILE A 105 -13.17 -12.56 0.64
CA ILE A 105 -11.89 -12.00 1.05
C ILE A 105 -12.12 -11.06 2.24
N PHE A 106 -11.28 -11.18 3.26
CA PHE A 106 -11.25 -10.27 4.40
C PHE A 106 -10.03 -9.35 4.31
N SER A 107 -10.09 -8.18 4.95
CA SER A 107 -9.02 -7.19 4.90
C SER A 107 -7.65 -7.76 5.28
N LEU A 108 -7.56 -8.55 6.35
CA LEU A 108 -6.29 -9.17 6.77
C LEU A 108 -5.69 -10.09 5.69
N TYR A 109 -6.54 -10.84 4.99
CA TYR A 109 -6.08 -11.71 3.91
C TYR A 109 -5.63 -10.89 2.69
N LEU A 110 -6.38 -9.84 2.35
CA LEU A 110 -6.01 -8.90 1.30
C LEU A 110 -4.67 -8.23 1.61
N THR A 111 -4.44 -7.81 2.87
CA THR A 111 -3.16 -7.26 3.32
C THR A 111 -2.00 -8.22 3.13
N GLY A 112 -2.17 -9.49 3.49
CA GLY A 112 -1.13 -10.50 3.27
C GLY A 112 -0.82 -10.72 1.79
N LEU A 113 -1.82 -10.66 0.91
CA LEU A 113 -1.60 -10.76 -0.54
C LEU A 113 -0.91 -9.52 -1.11
N THR A 114 -1.33 -8.32 -0.68
CA THR A 114 -0.66 -7.06 -1.06
C THR A 114 0.80 -7.06 -0.60
N GLU A 115 1.07 -7.46 0.63
CA GLU A 115 2.43 -7.62 1.16
C GLU A 115 3.24 -8.61 0.31
N GLY A 116 2.68 -9.79 0.07
CA GLY A 116 3.31 -10.83 -0.75
C GLY A 116 3.66 -10.35 -2.16
N TRP A 117 2.78 -9.57 -2.79
CA TRP A 117 3.03 -8.98 -4.10
C TRP A 117 4.14 -7.93 -4.09
N ILE A 118 4.13 -7.00 -3.13
CA ILE A 118 5.19 -5.99 -2.99
C ILE A 118 6.55 -6.65 -2.76
N ARG A 119 6.58 -7.71 -1.94
CA ARG A 119 7.78 -8.51 -1.68
C ARG A 119 8.24 -9.27 -2.93
N ASP A 120 7.31 -9.76 -3.75
CA ASP A 120 7.67 -10.43 -5.01
C ASP A 120 8.25 -9.42 -6.00
N LEU A 121 7.70 -8.21 -6.07
CA LEU A 121 8.26 -7.09 -6.84
C LEU A 121 9.66 -6.68 -6.35
N ALA A 122 9.92 -6.72 -5.05
CA ALA A 122 11.18 -6.31 -4.45
C ALA A 122 12.34 -7.30 -4.67
N TYR A 123 12.06 -8.60 -4.55
CA TYR A 123 13.13 -9.62 -4.55
C TYR A 123 12.71 -10.99 -5.12
N HIS A 124 11.67 -11.05 -5.95
CA HIS A 124 11.32 -12.22 -6.79
C HIS A 124 11.17 -13.55 -6.03
N TRP A 125 10.62 -13.52 -4.82
CA TRP A 125 10.57 -14.70 -3.95
C TRP A 125 9.63 -15.80 -4.44
N LYS A 126 8.61 -15.43 -5.22
CA LYS A 126 7.58 -16.34 -5.71
C LYS A 126 7.68 -16.55 -7.21
N SER A 127 8.06 -15.51 -7.95
CA SER A 127 7.96 -15.48 -9.41
C SER A 127 9.24 -14.90 -10.03
N GLU A 128 9.68 -15.48 -11.14
CA GLU A 128 10.76 -14.88 -11.94
C GLU A 128 10.34 -13.49 -12.45
N ILE A 129 9.08 -13.35 -12.88
CA ILE A 129 8.48 -12.06 -13.25
C ILE A 129 7.16 -11.91 -12.48
N PRO A 130 7.12 -11.09 -11.42
CA PRO A 130 5.90 -10.79 -10.68
C PRO A 130 4.82 -10.15 -11.56
N PRO A 131 3.52 -10.31 -11.23
CA PRO A 131 2.45 -9.62 -11.92
C PRO A 131 2.68 -8.10 -11.91
N LYS A 132 2.45 -7.46 -13.07
CA LYS A 132 2.61 -6.01 -13.30
C LYS A 132 4.02 -5.45 -13.11
N PHE A 133 5.05 -6.30 -13.13
CA PHE A 133 6.45 -5.88 -12.94
C PHE A 133 6.84 -4.71 -13.85
N LYS A 134 6.55 -4.80 -15.15
CA LYS A 134 6.94 -3.77 -16.13
C LYS A 134 6.26 -2.42 -15.85
N GLU A 135 4.97 -2.44 -15.56
CA GLU A 135 4.19 -1.24 -15.27
C GLU A 135 4.67 -0.55 -13.98
N ILE A 136 5.09 -1.32 -12.97
CA ILE A 136 5.70 -0.79 -11.73
C ILE A 136 7.12 -0.24 -11.99
N ASP A 137 7.87 -0.83 -12.91
CA ASP A 137 9.20 -0.33 -13.32
C ASP A 137 9.08 1.03 -14.01
N GLU A 138 8.13 1.17 -14.93
CA GLU A 138 7.91 2.39 -15.72
C GLU A 138 7.63 3.62 -14.85
N ILE A 139 7.02 3.45 -13.67
CA ILE A 139 6.76 4.55 -12.72
C ILE A 139 7.93 4.81 -11.75
N GLY A 140 8.95 3.94 -11.77
CA GLY A 140 10.18 4.02 -10.98
C GLY A 140 10.08 3.39 -9.58
N LEU A 141 8.97 2.75 -9.24
CA LEU A 141 8.74 2.19 -7.89
C LEU A 141 9.58 0.94 -7.64
N LEU A 142 9.81 0.09 -8.65
CA LEU A 142 10.62 -1.13 -8.50
C LEU A 142 12.02 -0.83 -7.94
N LYS A 143 12.69 0.18 -8.49
CA LYS A 143 14.04 0.57 -8.07
C LYS A 143 14.11 0.99 -6.59
N LEU A 144 13.03 1.54 -6.05
CA LEU A 144 12.96 1.90 -4.63
C LEU A 144 12.73 0.66 -3.76
N LEU A 145 11.96 -0.31 -4.26
CA LEU A 145 11.63 -1.55 -3.57
C LEU A 145 12.80 -2.56 -3.54
N GLU A 146 13.77 -2.44 -4.44
CA GLU A 146 14.91 -3.37 -4.55
C GLU A 146 15.62 -3.58 -3.20
N ASP A 147 15.71 -4.84 -2.76
CA ASP A 147 16.24 -5.27 -1.46
C ASP A 147 15.56 -4.61 -0.23
N GLY A 148 14.36 -4.06 -0.43
CA GLY A 148 13.51 -3.48 0.60
C GLY A 148 12.73 -4.51 1.40
N ASP A 149 11.90 -4.01 2.31
CA ASP A 149 11.03 -4.85 3.16
C ASP A 149 9.64 -4.20 3.31
N THR A 150 8.71 -4.93 3.91
CA THR A 150 7.35 -4.45 4.18
C THR A 150 7.01 -4.61 5.65
N THR A 151 6.27 -3.65 6.20
CA THR A 151 5.71 -3.72 7.55
C THR A 151 4.20 -3.51 7.50
N THR A 152 3.44 -4.44 8.06
CA THR A 152 2.00 -4.29 8.25
C THR A 152 1.71 -3.73 9.64
N LEU A 153 0.83 -2.74 9.73
CA LEU A 153 0.38 -2.22 11.02
C LEU A 153 -1.03 -2.71 11.32
N SER A 154 -1.27 -3.02 12.58
CA SER A 154 -2.62 -3.21 13.10
C SER A 154 -2.80 -2.32 14.32
N LYS A 155 -4.01 -1.77 14.52
CA LYS A 155 -4.30 -0.95 15.71
C LYS A 155 -3.98 -1.69 17.03
N GLY A 156 -4.07 -3.03 17.04
CA GLY A 156 -3.70 -3.85 18.20
C GLY A 156 -2.20 -3.89 18.51
N MET A 157 -1.33 -3.58 17.54
CA MET A 157 0.13 -3.56 17.73
C MET A 157 0.63 -2.23 18.33
N LEU A 158 -0.04 -1.11 18.05
CA LEU A 158 0.36 0.23 18.55
C LEU A 158 -0.08 0.52 19.99
N LEU A 159 -0.98 -0.28 20.57
CA LEU A 159 -1.45 -0.12 21.95
C LEU A 159 -0.53 -0.81 22.99
N ASN A 160 0.52 -1.52 22.53
CA ASN A 160 1.43 -2.30 23.38
C ASN A 160 2.88 -1.79 23.34
N SER A 161 3.13 -0.62 22.75
CA SER A 161 4.46 0.01 22.62
C SER A 161 4.59 1.27 23.45
#